data_AF-A0A450TCD8-F1
#
_entry.id   AF-A0A450TCD8-F1
#
_cell.length_a   1.000
_cell.length_b   1.000
_cell.length_c   1.000
_cell.angle_alpha   90.00
_cell.angle_beta   90.00
_cell.angle_gamma   90.00
#
_symmetry.space_group_name_H-M   'P 1'
#
loop_
_entity.id
_entity.type
_entity.pdbx_description
1 polymer ?
#
loop_
_entity_poly.entity_id
_entity_poly.type
_entity_poly.pdbx_seq_one_letter_code
_entity_poly.pdbx_strand_id
1 'polypeptide(L)'
;MKPGKRDFEIFNLSFLDIISCGFGAVVLLVLISKPMEDVSKSSIDEAGALLSQVVALETRVDTLNDAIDRQNKKNDEQVAERGSLHHAAETLSQQLGRKEQEEKNLRDDLDGLSLVKDSLKRTSITPSSTKTTRDEEVGGIPVDSDYVIFIVDTSGSMREIWTRVSREILNVLGIHPQVKGFQILNDQGKSLISAYRGRFMPDTPQGRKRVMKVFKAWTDASNSSPVEGMETALRKYAKPGRSLSVYVFGDDYTGSSYDPVIERITRMNKGGKAPRRLAKIHGIGFISQHTTNRFTILMRELTKRNGGTFLALPR
;
A
#
# COMPACT_ATOMS: atom_id res chain seq x y z
N MET A 1 33.79 142.06 -54.20
CA MET A 1 34.72 141.01 -54.70
C MET A 1 34.56 139.77 -53.83
N LYS A 2 34.26 138.61 -54.44
CA LYS A 2 34.26 137.21 -53.91
C LYS A 2 33.35 136.93 -52.67
N PRO A 3 32.87 135.69 -52.43
CA PRO A 3 32.99 134.41 -53.17
C PRO A 3 31.63 133.74 -53.50
N GLY A 4 31.61 132.81 -54.47
CA GLY A 4 30.51 131.88 -54.69
C GLY A 4 30.85 130.49 -54.14
N LYS A 5 29.98 129.95 -53.28
CA LYS A 5 29.95 128.54 -52.86
C LYS A 5 28.49 128.12 -52.72
N ARG A 6 28.16 126.99 -53.34
CA ARG A 6 26.83 126.54 -53.76
C ARG A 6 25.87 126.29 -52.60
N ASP A 7 24.63 126.72 -52.75
CA ASP A 7 23.52 126.36 -51.87
C ASP A 7 23.29 124.86 -51.93
N PHE A 8 23.36 124.21 -50.77
CA PHE A 8 23.00 122.82 -50.59
C PHE A 8 21.47 122.77 -50.44
N GLU A 9 20.76 122.52 -51.54
CA GLU A 9 19.33 122.17 -51.45
C GLU A 9 19.21 120.80 -50.80
N ILE A 10 18.60 120.78 -49.61
CA ILE A 10 18.38 119.60 -48.77
C ILE A 10 17.54 118.53 -49.50
N PHE A 11 16.83 118.91 -50.56
CA PHE A 11 16.06 118.05 -51.44
C PHE A 11 16.65 117.99 -52.87
N ASN A 12 17.89 117.54 -53.00
CA ASN A 12 18.49 117.31 -54.32
C ASN A 12 18.00 115.98 -54.94
N LEU A 13 18.09 115.85 -56.26
CA LEU A 13 17.71 114.64 -57.01
C LEU A 13 18.39 113.36 -56.49
N SER A 14 19.63 113.46 -55.98
CA SER A 14 20.38 112.33 -55.42
C SER A 14 19.85 111.85 -54.06
N PHE A 15 19.21 112.73 -53.27
CA PHE A 15 18.55 112.38 -52.01
C PHE A 15 17.27 111.58 -52.27
N LEU A 16 16.50 111.96 -53.29
CA LEU A 16 15.30 111.23 -53.71
C LEU A 16 15.65 109.82 -54.20
N ASP A 17 16.75 109.66 -54.95
CA ASP A 17 17.23 108.35 -55.41
C ASP A 17 17.67 107.44 -54.25
N ILE A 18 18.34 107.98 -53.23
CA ILE A 18 18.79 107.20 -52.06
C ILE A 18 17.61 106.74 -51.21
N ILE A 19 16.63 107.62 -50.96
CA ILE A 19 15.43 107.24 -50.21
C ILE A 19 14.57 106.27 -51.03
N SER A 20 14.44 106.47 -52.34
CA SER A 20 13.66 105.57 -53.20
C SER A 20 14.31 104.18 -53.32
N CYS A 21 15.64 104.11 -53.39
CA CYS A 21 16.38 102.84 -53.37
C CYS A 21 16.30 102.15 -52.00
N GLY A 22 16.49 102.89 -50.91
CA GLY A 22 16.39 102.36 -49.55
C GLY A 22 14.98 101.88 -49.21
N PHE A 23 13.96 102.66 -49.56
CA PHE A 23 12.56 102.27 -49.37
C PHE A 23 12.20 101.07 -50.25
N GLY A 24 12.67 101.04 -51.51
CA GLY A 24 12.51 99.89 -52.39
C GLY A 24 13.10 98.60 -51.80
N ALA A 25 14.31 98.67 -51.21
CA ALA A 25 14.94 97.53 -50.56
C ALA A 25 14.17 97.05 -49.31
N VAL A 26 13.63 97.98 -48.52
CA VAL A 26 12.78 97.64 -47.36
C VAL A 26 11.47 96.98 -47.80
N VAL A 27 10.81 97.52 -48.83
CA VAL A 27 9.60 96.92 -49.41
C VAL A 27 9.89 95.54 -49.97
N LEU A 28 11.03 95.35 -50.64
CA LEU A 28 11.46 94.05 -51.15
C LEU A 28 11.72 93.05 -50.01
N LEU A 29 12.36 93.49 -48.93
CA LEU A 29 12.57 92.66 -47.73
C LEU A 29 11.25 92.27 -47.07
N VAL A 30 10.26 93.17 -47.00
CA VAL A 30 8.93 92.86 -46.47
C VAL A 30 8.16 91.90 -47.38
N LEU A 31 8.31 92.03 -48.70
CA LEU A 31 7.69 91.12 -49.68
C LEU A 31 8.36 89.73 -49.71
N ILE A 32 9.67 89.64 -49.51
CA ILE A 32 10.43 88.38 -49.48
C ILE A 32 10.36 87.72 -48.09
N SER A 33 10.18 88.51 -47.04
CA SER A 33 9.87 88.03 -45.69
C SER A 33 8.51 87.33 -45.72
N LYS A 34 8.50 86.07 -46.14
CA LYS A 34 7.42 85.15 -45.84
C LYS A 34 7.16 85.29 -44.34
N PRO A 35 5.93 85.64 -43.89
CA PRO A 35 5.59 85.37 -42.50
C PRO A 35 5.89 83.89 -42.30
N MET A 36 6.62 83.55 -41.21
CA MET A 36 6.73 82.15 -40.77
C MET A 36 5.34 81.57 -40.91
N GLU A 37 5.18 80.59 -41.81
CA GLU A 37 3.93 79.85 -41.94
C GLU A 37 3.54 79.48 -40.52
N ASP A 38 2.37 79.99 -40.09
CA ASP A 38 1.69 79.59 -38.87
C ASP A 38 1.98 78.11 -38.67
N VAL A 39 2.50 77.71 -37.50
CA VAL A 39 2.45 76.31 -37.08
C VAL A 39 1.00 75.91 -37.29
N SER A 40 0.75 75.19 -38.39
CA SER A 40 -0.59 75.10 -38.94
C SER A 40 -1.46 74.50 -37.86
N LYS A 41 -2.64 75.09 -37.59
CA LYS A 41 -3.59 74.53 -36.61
C LYS A 41 -3.80 73.02 -36.84
N SER A 42 -3.68 72.56 -38.09
CA SER A 42 -3.67 71.14 -38.46
C SER A 42 -2.58 70.31 -37.77
N SER A 43 -1.34 70.81 -37.63
CA SER A 43 -0.24 70.09 -36.98
C SER A 43 -0.44 69.95 -35.45
N ILE A 44 -1.08 70.95 -34.82
CA ILE A 44 -1.40 70.91 -33.38
C ILE A 44 -2.60 70.00 -33.13
N ASP A 45 -3.62 70.04 -34.01
CA ASP A 45 -4.79 69.17 -33.93
C ASP A 45 -4.43 67.69 -34.19
N GLU A 46 -3.53 67.40 -35.13
CA GLU A 46 -2.99 66.05 -35.38
C GLU A 46 -2.20 65.51 -34.18
N ALA A 47 -1.36 66.35 -33.55
CA ALA A 47 -0.64 65.97 -32.34
C ALA A 47 -1.58 65.71 -31.16
N GLY A 48 -2.66 66.50 -31.01
CA GLY A 48 -3.71 66.29 -30.01
C GLY A 48 -4.50 65.00 -30.23
N ALA A 49 -4.77 64.65 -31.49
CA ALA A 49 -5.44 63.40 -31.86
C ALA A 49 -4.56 62.17 -31.58
N LEU A 50 -3.26 62.25 -31.85
CA LEU A 50 -2.30 61.20 -31.52
C LEU A 50 -2.15 61.03 -29.99
N LEU A 51 -2.06 62.13 -29.24
CA LEU A 51 -2.00 62.07 -27.77
C LEU A 51 -3.26 61.41 -27.18
N SER A 52 -4.44 61.76 -27.70
CA SER A 52 -5.71 61.16 -27.28
C SER A 52 -5.76 59.64 -27.56
N GLN A 53 -5.19 59.20 -28.69
CA GLN A 53 -5.07 57.77 -29.02
C GLN A 53 -4.09 57.05 -28.08
N VAL A 54 -2.96 57.66 -27.75
CA VAL A 54 -1.98 57.10 -26.81
C VAL A 54 -2.61 56.92 -25.43
N VAL A 55 -3.31 57.93 -24.91
CA VAL A 55 -4.01 57.85 -23.61
C VAL A 55 -5.10 56.76 -23.63
N ALA A 56 -5.84 56.64 -24.73
CA ALA A 56 -6.85 55.59 -24.88
C ALA A 56 -6.24 54.19 -24.93
N LEU A 57 -5.08 54.03 -25.58
CA LEU A 57 -4.33 52.78 -25.63
C LEU A 57 -3.73 52.43 -24.26
N GLU A 58 -3.17 53.40 -23.53
CA GLU A 58 -2.67 53.21 -22.15
C GLU A 58 -3.79 52.74 -21.23
N THR A 59 -4.95 53.42 -21.26
CA THR A 59 -6.13 53.01 -20.49
C THR A 59 -6.56 51.59 -20.85
N ARG A 60 -6.51 51.22 -22.14
CA ARG A 60 -6.85 49.88 -22.60
C ARG A 60 -5.83 48.83 -22.13
N VAL A 61 -4.55 49.15 -22.13
CA VAL A 61 -3.49 48.29 -21.58
C VAL A 61 -3.70 48.06 -20.09
N ASP A 62 -4.02 49.09 -19.32
CA ASP A 62 -4.30 48.96 -17.89
C ASP A 62 -5.51 48.07 -17.63
N THR A 63 -6.62 48.26 -18.36
CA THR A 63 -7.81 47.40 -18.22
C THR A 63 -7.53 45.94 -18.59
N LEU A 64 -6.66 45.70 -19.57
CA LEU A 64 -6.24 44.35 -19.97
C LEU A 64 -5.34 43.72 -18.92
N ASN A 65 -4.41 44.48 -18.33
CA ASN A 65 -3.57 44.01 -17.22
C ASN A 65 -4.43 43.61 -16.01
N ASP A 66 -5.41 44.43 -15.63
CA ASP A 66 -6.35 44.09 -14.56
C ASP A 66 -7.20 42.85 -14.87
N ALA A 67 -7.55 42.64 -16.14
CA ALA A 67 -8.27 41.44 -16.57
C ALA A 67 -7.39 40.18 -16.50
N ILE A 68 -6.12 40.29 -16.91
CA ILE A 68 -5.11 39.22 -16.82
C ILE A 68 -4.87 38.84 -15.36
N ASP A 69 -4.70 39.82 -14.47
CA ASP A 69 -4.46 39.56 -13.04
C ASP A 69 -5.66 38.87 -12.38
N ARG A 70 -6.89 39.27 -12.72
CA ARG A 70 -8.10 38.58 -12.27
C ARG A 70 -8.17 37.14 -12.79
N GLN A 71 -7.80 36.92 -14.05
CA GLN A 71 -7.81 35.59 -14.64
C GLN A 71 -6.71 34.69 -14.05
N ASN A 72 -5.53 35.24 -13.75
CA ASN A 72 -4.45 34.51 -13.09
C ASN A 72 -4.86 34.07 -11.67
N LYS A 73 -5.45 34.98 -10.87
CA LYS A 73 -5.98 34.61 -9.55
C LYS A 73 -7.02 33.49 -9.63
N LYS A 74 -7.94 33.56 -10.59
CA LYS A 74 -8.93 32.49 -10.81
C LYS A 74 -8.29 31.17 -11.22
N ASN A 75 -7.26 31.20 -12.06
CA ASN A 75 -6.51 30.01 -12.44
C ASN A 75 -5.78 29.40 -11.23
N ASP A 76 -5.17 30.22 -10.38
CA ASP A 76 -4.48 29.78 -9.17
C ASP A 76 -5.45 29.10 -8.19
N GLU A 77 -6.64 29.69 -7.99
CA GLU A 77 -7.73 29.08 -7.20
C GLU A 77 -8.16 27.73 -7.78
N GLN A 78 -8.34 27.63 -9.10
CA GLN A 78 -8.70 26.38 -9.77
C GLN A 78 -7.61 25.31 -9.67
N VAL A 79 -6.33 25.70 -9.73
CA VAL A 79 -5.21 24.78 -9.54
C VAL A 79 -5.18 24.25 -8.11
N ALA A 80 -5.39 25.12 -7.11
CA ALA A 80 -5.48 24.72 -5.70
C ALA A 80 -6.66 23.76 -5.47
N GLU A 81 -7.84 24.07 -6.03
CA GLU A 81 -9.02 23.21 -5.95
C GLU A 81 -8.75 21.83 -6.58
N ARG A 82 -8.17 21.79 -7.77
CA ARG A 82 -7.78 20.53 -8.44
C ARG A 82 -6.80 19.70 -7.62
N GLY A 83 -5.81 20.35 -6.98
CA GLY A 83 -4.88 19.67 -6.07
C GLY A 83 -5.60 19.03 -4.89
N SER A 84 -6.55 19.75 -4.27
CA SER A 84 -7.35 19.23 -3.15
C SER A 84 -8.23 18.05 -3.57
N LEU A 85 -8.88 18.13 -4.73
CA LEU A 85 -9.70 17.04 -5.29
C LEU A 85 -8.85 15.82 -5.63
N HIS A 86 -7.64 16.02 -6.14
CA HIS A 86 -6.73 14.92 -6.44
C HIS A 86 -6.34 14.15 -5.16
N HIS A 87 -5.96 14.87 -4.09
CA HIS A 87 -5.66 14.24 -2.81
C HIS A 87 -6.88 13.55 -2.18
N ALA A 88 -8.07 14.13 -2.30
CA ALA A 88 -9.30 13.50 -1.85
C ALA A 88 -9.58 12.18 -2.62
N ALA A 89 -9.39 12.19 -3.95
CA ALA A 89 -9.55 11.00 -4.78
C ALA A 89 -8.52 9.91 -4.44
N GLU A 90 -7.26 10.27 -4.20
CA GLU A 90 -6.22 9.34 -3.78
C GLU A 90 -6.55 8.71 -2.42
N THR A 91 -6.98 9.52 -1.45
CA THR A 91 -7.40 9.05 -0.13
C THR A 91 -8.58 8.08 -0.25
N LEU A 92 -9.59 8.43 -1.06
CA LEU A 92 -10.76 7.60 -1.28
C LEU A 92 -10.39 6.26 -1.94
N SER A 93 -9.49 6.29 -2.92
CA SER A 93 -8.96 5.08 -3.58
C SER A 93 -8.24 4.16 -2.59
N GLN A 94 -7.40 4.72 -1.71
CA GLN A 94 -6.74 3.95 -0.65
C GLN A 94 -7.75 3.34 0.35
N GLN A 95 -8.78 4.11 0.72
CA GLN A 95 -9.86 3.61 1.58
C GLN A 95 -10.65 2.49 0.92
N LEU A 96 -10.96 2.62 -0.38
CA LEU A 96 -11.64 1.59 -1.15
C LEU A 96 -10.83 0.29 -1.18
N GLY A 97 -9.54 0.36 -1.48
CA GLY A 97 -8.66 -0.82 -1.48
C GLY A 97 -8.58 -1.51 -0.11
N ARG A 98 -8.58 -0.75 0.98
CA ARG A 98 -8.66 -1.31 2.35
C ARG A 98 -10.00 -2.01 2.60
N LYS A 99 -11.11 -1.38 2.21
CA LYS A 99 -12.47 -1.92 2.33
C LYS A 99 -12.65 -3.20 1.52
N GLU A 100 -12.12 -3.26 0.29
CA GLU A 100 -12.14 -4.45 -0.55
C GLU A 100 -11.36 -5.62 0.08
N GLN A 101 -10.19 -5.35 0.66
CA GLN A 101 -9.41 -6.37 1.37
C GLN A 101 -10.13 -6.87 2.62
N GLU A 102 -10.77 -5.98 3.37
CA GLU A 102 -11.60 -6.33 4.53
C GLU A 102 -12.79 -7.22 4.10
N GLU A 103 -13.50 -6.84 3.03
CA GLU A 103 -14.61 -7.62 2.50
C GLU A 103 -14.18 -9.03 2.08
N LYS A 104 -13.03 -9.14 1.40
CA LYS A 104 -12.45 -10.44 1.03
C LYS A 104 -12.18 -11.32 2.25
N ASN A 105 -11.57 -10.75 3.30
CA ASN A 105 -11.30 -11.49 4.54
C ASN A 105 -12.60 -11.98 5.19
N LEU A 106 -13.64 -11.14 5.24
CA LEU A 106 -14.95 -11.51 5.77
C LEU A 106 -15.62 -12.63 4.96
N ARG A 107 -15.54 -12.57 3.63
CA ARG A 107 -16.09 -13.62 2.74
C ARG A 107 -15.39 -14.96 2.99
N ASP A 108 -14.06 -14.96 3.07
CA ASP A 108 -13.32 -16.17 3.38
C ASP A 108 -13.74 -16.72 4.77
N ASP A 109 -13.87 -15.86 5.79
CA ASP A 109 -14.30 -16.28 7.13
C ASP A 109 -15.71 -16.90 7.13
N LEU A 110 -16.63 -16.37 6.31
CA LEU A 110 -17.97 -16.93 6.11
C LEU A 110 -17.93 -18.32 5.46
N ASP A 111 -17.12 -18.49 4.41
CA ASP A 111 -16.92 -19.79 3.76
C ASP A 111 -16.38 -20.81 4.76
N GLY A 112 -15.39 -20.38 5.56
CA GLY A 112 -14.85 -21.16 6.65
C GLY A 112 -15.89 -21.59 7.68
N LEU A 113 -16.78 -20.69 8.10
CA LEU A 113 -17.86 -21.00 9.04
C LEU A 113 -18.89 -21.96 8.43
N SER A 114 -19.18 -21.84 7.13
CA SER A 114 -20.06 -22.78 6.42
C SER A 114 -19.50 -24.20 6.44
N LEU A 115 -18.19 -24.35 6.22
CA LEU A 115 -17.52 -25.65 6.30
C LEU A 115 -17.69 -26.30 7.69
N VAL A 116 -17.51 -25.51 8.75
CA VAL A 116 -17.70 -25.97 10.13
C VAL A 116 -19.16 -26.39 10.38
N LYS A 117 -20.13 -25.59 9.93
CA LYS A 117 -21.56 -25.87 10.07
C LYS A 117 -21.96 -27.16 9.35
N ASP A 118 -21.48 -27.38 8.13
CA ASP A 118 -21.74 -28.60 7.36
C ASP A 118 -21.10 -29.83 8.02
N SER A 119 -19.89 -29.66 8.56
CA SER A 119 -19.20 -30.69 9.32
C SER A 119 -20.01 -31.12 10.55
N LEU A 120 -20.61 -30.17 11.28
CA LEU A 120 -21.46 -30.43 12.45
C LEU A 120 -22.79 -31.09 12.08
N LYS A 121 -23.44 -30.64 11.00
CA LYS A 121 -24.67 -31.27 10.48
C LYS A 121 -24.44 -32.73 10.10
N ARG A 122 -23.35 -33.04 9.39
CA ARG A 122 -23.01 -34.42 9.02
C ARG A 122 -22.80 -35.32 10.24
N THR A 123 -22.17 -34.80 11.30
CA THR A 123 -22.01 -35.54 12.56
C THR A 123 -23.37 -35.81 13.22
N SER A 124 -24.30 -34.86 13.17
CA SER A 124 -25.62 -34.96 13.84
C SER A 124 -26.61 -35.90 13.11
N ILE A 125 -26.42 -36.16 11.82
CA ILE A 125 -27.37 -36.92 10.98
C ILE A 125 -26.99 -38.41 10.87
N THR A 126 -25.82 -38.83 11.35
CA THR A 126 -25.41 -40.23 11.29
C THR A 126 -26.06 -41.02 12.45
N PRO A 127 -27.00 -41.97 12.21
CA PRO A 127 -27.57 -42.77 13.28
C PRO A 127 -26.49 -43.68 13.85
N SER A 128 -26.36 -43.67 15.17
CA SER A 128 -25.45 -44.52 15.95
C SER A 128 -25.77 -46.00 15.71
N SER A 129 -25.09 -46.61 14.74
CA SER A 129 -25.06 -48.05 14.53
C SER A 129 -23.86 -48.62 15.27
N THR A 130 -24.10 -49.08 16.50
CA THR A 130 -23.36 -50.16 17.17
C THR A 130 -21.83 -50.06 17.23
N LYS A 131 -21.32 -49.23 18.14
CA LYS A 131 -20.26 -49.51 19.13
C LYS A 131 -19.90 -48.19 19.78
N THR A 132 -19.86 -48.17 21.10
CA THR A 132 -19.54 -46.99 21.94
C THR A 132 -18.23 -46.33 21.53
N THR A 133 -18.27 -45.35 20.63
CA THR A 133 -17.22 -44.34 20.47
C THR A 133 -17.72 -43.09 21.16
N ARG A 134 -17.06 -42.75 22.28
CA ARG A 134 -17.29 -41.51 23.04
C ARG A 134 -17.21 -40.30 22.10
N ASP A 135 -17.94 -39.23 22.43
CA ASP A 135 -17.92 -37.95 21.72
C ASP A 135 -16.50 -37.54 21.30
N GLU A 136 -16.23 -37.48 19.99
CA GLU A 136 -14.93 -37.05 19.43
C GLU A 136 -14.56 -35.60 19.83
N GLU A 137 -15.53 -34.79 20.29
CA GLU A 137 -15.30 -33.44 20.78
C GLU A 137 -14.96 -33.35 22.29
N VAL A 138 -15.18 -34.42 23.06
CA VAL A 138 -14.82 -34.49 24.50
C VAL A 138 -13.65 -35.46 24.73
N GLY A 139 -13.24 -36.19 23.69
CA GLY A 139 -12.05 -37.04 23.69
C GLY A 139 -10.78 -36.23 23.46
N GLY A 140 -9.90 -36.17 24.46
CA GLY A 140 -8.56 -35.59 24.32
C GLY A 140 -7.76 -36.18 23.15
N ILE A 141 -6.61 -35.57 22.85
CA ILE A 141 -5.78 -35.96 21.71
C ILE A 141 -5.32 -37.42 21.86
N PRO A 142 -5.50 -38.32 20.87
CA PRO A 142 -5.02 -39.69 20.97
C PRO A 142 -3.48 -39.74 20.96
N VAL A 143 -2.89 -40.49 21.90
CA VAL A 143 -1.44 -40.49 22.22
C VAL A 143 -0.73 -41.83 21.95
N ASP A 144 -1.03 -42.47 20.83
CA ASP A 144 -0.56 -43.82 20.46
C ASP A 144 0.50 -43.83 19.33
N SER A 145 1.27 -42.74 19.19
CA SER A 145 2.23 -42.58 18.10
C SER A 145 3.68 -42.78 18.55
N ASP A 146 4.38 -43.68 17.86
CA ASP A 146 5.82 -43.91 18.01
C ASP A 146 6.66 -42.67 17.65
N TYR A 147 6.17 -41.86 16.69
CA TYR A 147 6.88 -40.69 16.21
C TYR A 147 5.99 -39.46 16.22
N VAL A 148 6.57 -38.31 16.60
CA VAL A 148 5.86 -37.05 16.71
C VAL A 148 6.55 -35.96 15.91
N ILE A 149 5.80 -35.17 15.14
CA ILE A 149 6.32 -33.98 14.45
C ILE A 149 5.54 -32.77 14.93
N PHE A 150 6.25 -31.75 15.34
CA PHE A 150 5.71 -30.42 15.61
C PHE A 150 5.96 -29.54 14.41
N ILE A 151 4.92 -28.96 13.85
CA ILE A 151 4.98 -27.86 12.90
C ILE A 151 4.58 -26.63 13.68
N VAL A 152 5.50 -25.69 13.83
CA VAL A 152 5.31 -24.53 14.69
C VAL A 152 5.36 -23.27 13.85
N ASP A 153 4.31 -22.47 13.92
CA ASP A 153 4.34 -21.12 13.39
C ASP A 153 5.31 -20.25 14.21
N THR A 154 6.22 -19.59 13.51
CA THR A 154 7.25 -18.71 14.05
C THR A 154 6.93 -17.22 13.84
N SER A 155 5.66 -16.91 13.56
CA SER A 155 5.12 -15.55 13.40
C SER A 155 5.35 -14.68 14.64
N GLY A 156 5.26 -13.36 14.46
CA GLY A 156 5.49 -12.39 15.54
C GLY A 156 4.57 -12.63 16.75
N SER A 157 3.28 -12.86 16.51
CA SER A 157 2.29 -13.13 17.55
C SER A 157 2.56 -14.44 18.30
N MET A 158 2.98 -15.49 17.60
CA MET A 158 3.41 -16.74 18.23
C MET A 158 4.67 -16.57 19.09
N ARG A 159 5.60 -15.69 18.68
CA ARG A 159 6.81 -15.40 19.45
C ARG A 159 6.52 -14.68 20.77
N GLU A 160 5.46 -13.87 20.85
CA GLU A 160 5.04 -13.25 22.12
C GLU A 160 4.68 -14.30 23.18
N ILE A 161 4.15 -15.45 22.75
CA ILE A 161 3.76 -16.57 23.61
C ILE A 161 4.73 -17.76 23.52
N TRP A 162 5.97 -17.55 23.08
CA TRP A 162 6.93 -18.63 22.80
C TRP A 162 7.21 -19.56 24.00
N THR A 163 7.22 -18.99 25.21
CA THR A 163 7.36 -19.76 26.46
C THR A 163 6.21 -20.74 26.64
N ARG A 164 5.00 -20.33 26.29
CA ARG A 164 3.80 -21.16 26.36
C ARG A 164 3.83 -22.25 25.29
N VAL A 165 4.14 -21.90 24.04
CA VAL A 165 4.34 -22.87 22.95
C VAL A 165 5.36 -23.94 23.34
N SER A 166 6.49 -23.54 23.91
CA SER A 166 7.52 -24.47 24.40
C SER A 166 7.00 -25.44 25.46
N ARG A 167 6.16 -24.94 26.39
CA ARG A 167 5.55 -25.76 27.44
C ARG A 167 4.60 -26.79 26.84
N GLU A 168 3.78 -26.39 25.88
CA GLU A 168 2.83 -27.28 25.23
C GLU A 168 3.51 -28.38 24.39
N ILE A 169 4.63 -28.09 23.73
CA ILE A 169 5.45 -29.12 23.08
C ILE A 169 5.92 -30.17 24.11
N LEU A 170 6.40 -29.72 25.28
CA LEU A 170 6.82 -30.62 26.35
C LEU A 170 5.65 -31.41 26.94
N ASN A 171 4.48 -30.79 27.09
CA ASN A 171 3.26 -31.44 27.56
C ASN A 171 2.86 -32.57 26.60
N VAL A 172 2.80 -32.28 25.29
CA VAL A 172 2.49 -33.28 24.26
C VAL A 172 3.50 -34.43 24.31
N LEU A 173 4.80 -34.14 24.37
CA LEU A 173 5.80 -35.20 24.51
C LEU A 173 5.68 -35.98 25.84
N GLY A 174 5.21 -35.35 26.91
CA GLY A 174 5.04 -35.97 28.23
C GLY A 174 3.85 -36.92 28.34
N ILE A 175 2.76 -36.66 27.60
CA ILE A 175 1.55 -37.49 27.61
C ILE A 175 1.65 -38.72 26.70
N HIS A 176 2.57 -38.74 25.73
CA HIS A 176 2.79 -39.91 24.88
C HIS A 176 3.56 -40.99 25.65
N PRO A 177 3.02 -42.22 25.81
CA PRO A 177 3.64 -43.25 26.64
C PRO A 177 5.03 -43.69 26.17
N GLN A 178 5.27 -43.73 24.84
CA GLN A 178 6.54 -44.19 24.25
C GLN A 178 6.82 -43.52 22.89
N VAL A 179 7.29 -42.27 22.90
CA VAL A 179 7.81 -41.64 21.68
C VAL A 179 9.23 -42.18 21.42
N LYS A 180 9.45 -42.81 20.26
CA LYS A 180 10.78 -43.27 19.81
C LYS A 180 11.62 -42.09 19.29
N GLY A 181 10.97 -41.12 18.66
CA GLY A 181 11.63 -39.88 18.27
C GLY A 181 10.68 -38.80 17.80
N PHE A 182 11.17 -37.56 17.83
CA PHE A 182 10.38 -36.40 17.44
C PHE A 182 11.16 -35.44 16.54
N GLN A 183 10.42 -34.55 15.88
CA GLN A 183 11.00 -33.48 15.07
C GLN A 183 10.23 -32.18 15.26
N ILE A 184 10.92 -31.05 15.16
CA ILE A 184 10.31 -29.71 15.15
C ILE A 184 10.66 -29.05 13.82
N LEU A 185 9.62 -28.65 13.10
CA LEU A 185 9.66 -27.94 11.82
C LEU A 185 9.01 -26.58 12.00
N ASN A 186 9.43 -25.57 11.24
CA ASN A 186 8.65 -24.35 11.10
C ASN A 186 7.51 -24.61 10.10
N ASP A 187 6.65 -23.63 9.95
CA ASP A 187 5.56 -23.59 8.99
C ASP A 187 6.01 -23.80 7.52
N GLN A 188 7.27 -23.56 7.18
CA GLN A 188 7.89 -23.85 5.87
C GLN A 188 8.55 -25.25 5.78
N GLY A 189 8.54 -26.04 6.85
CA GLY A 189 9.12 -27.39 6.87
C GLY A 189 10.63 -27.45 7.10
N LYS A 190 11.26 -26.33 7.52
CA LYS A 190 12.67 -26.27 7.93
C LYS A 190 12.82 -26.85 9.33
N SER A 191 13.72 -27.82 9.46
CA SER A 191 14.00 -28.46 10.75
C SER A 191 14.74 -27.51 11.69
N LEU A 192 14.31 -27.47 12.95
CA LEU A 192 14.94 -26.70 14.02
C LEU A 192 16.44 -27.00 14.14
N ILE A 193 16.80 -28.29 14.11
CA ILE A 193 18.19 -28.74 14.12
C ILE A 193 18.54 -29.29 12.74
N SER A 194 19.41 -28.60 12.02
CA SER A 194 19.81 -28.92 10.65
C SER A 194 20.36 -30.33 10.50
N ALA A 195 21.12 -30.82 11.48
CA ALA A 195 21.69 -32.18 11.51
C ALA A 195 20.62 -33.29 11.45
N TYR A 196 19.40 -33.01 11.91
CA TYR A 196 18.28 -33.96 11.91
C TYR A 196 17.33 -33.79 10.72
N ARG A 197 17.70 -33.01 9.70
CA ARG A 197 16.87 -32.84 8.49
C ARG A 197 16.51 -34.20 7.88
N GLY A 198 15.20 -34.49 7.80
CA GLY A 198 14.67 -35.76 7.26
C GLY A 198 14.78 -36.96 8.21
N ARG A 199 15.20 -36.75 9.46
CA ARG A 199 15.38 -37.77 10.49
C ARG A 199 14.68 -37.36 11.79
N PHE A 200 14.35 -38.33 12.63
CA PHE A 200 13.81 -38.07 13.96
C PHE A 200 14.93 -37.93 14.97
N MET A 201 14.77 -36.99 15.90
CA MET A 201 15.62 -36.90 17.09
C MET A 201 15.17 -37.95 18.11
N PRO A 202 16.07 -38.74 18.69
CA PRO A 202 15.71 -39.68 19.75
C PRO A 202 15.08 -38.95 20.92
N ASP A 203 13.95 -39.48 21.39
CA ASP A 203 13.27 -38.88 22.52
C ASP A 203 13.93 -39.30 23.84
N THR A 204 14.59 -38.35 24.50
CA THR A 204 15.24 -38.55 25.80
C THR A 204 15.07 -37.29 26.65
N PRO A 205 15.02 -37.39 27.99
CA PRO A 205 14.89 -36.21 28.85
C PRO A 205 15.97 -35.14 28.60
N GLN A 206 17.22 -35.56 28.38
CA GLN A 206 18.32 -34.66 28.05
C GLN A 206 18.21 -34.11 26.62
N GLY A 207 17.76 -34.94 25.66
CA GLY A 207 17.45 -34.53 24.29
C GLY A 207 16.41 -33.42 24.25
N ARG A 208 15.26 -33.61 24.92
CA ARG A 208 14.20 -32.61 25.05
C ARG A 208 14.73 -31.29 25.60
N LYS A 209 15.51 -31.31 26.70
CA LYS A 209 16.11 -30.09 27.28
C LYS A 209 17.01 -29.34 26.29
N ARG A 210 17.87 -30.06 25.55
CA ARG A 210 18.75 -29.45 24.54
C ARG A 210 17.95 -28.86 23.38
N VAL A 211 16.98 -29.61 22.86
CA VAL A 211 16.13 -29.16 21.76
C VAL A 211 15.34 -27.92 22.18
N MET A 212 14.77 -27.89 23.39
CA MET A 212 14.06 -26.72 23.90
C MET A 212 14.97 -25.50 24.12
N LYS A 213 16.25 -25.70 24.46
CA LYS A 213 17.22 -24.59 24.52
C LYS A 213 17.44 -23.97 23.14
N VAL A 214 17.56 -24.80 22.10
CA VAL A 214 17.69 -24.32 20.70
C VAL A 214 16.40 -23.66 20.23
N PHE A 215 15.25 -24.29 20.52
CA PHE A 215 13.93 -23.77 20.17
C PHE A 215 13.69 -22.36 20.72
N LYS A 216 14.05 -22.09 21.98
CA LYS A 216 13.93 -20.76 22.58
C LYS A 216 14.74 -19.67 21.88
N ALA A 217 15.83 -20.03 21.22
CA ALA A 217 16.71 -19.10 20.51
C ALA A 217 16.42 -19.04 19.00
N TRP A 218 15.36 -19.71 18.53
CA TRP A 218 15.09 -19.83 17.10
C TRP A 218 14.38 -18.60 16.55
N THR A 219 14.97 -17.98 15.52
CA THR A 219 14.50 -16.71 14.95
C THR A 219 14.25 -16.79 13.43
N ASP A 220 13.73 -17.91 12.92
CA ASP A 220 13.33 -18.00 11.50
C ASP A 220 12.08 -17.16 11.23
N ALA A 221 12.10 -16.33 10.19
CA ALA A 221 10.91 -15.64 9.71
C ALA A 221 9.99 -16.63 8.97
N SER A 222 8.68 -16.54 9.21
CA SER A 222 7.67 -17.38 8.57
C SER A 222 6.59 -16.58 7.84
N ASN A 223 5.89 -17.25 6.92
CA ASN A 223 4.72 -16.70 6.20
C ASN A 223 3.37 -17.02 6.88
N SER A 224 3.40 -17.59 8.09
CA SER A 224 2.22 -17.90 8.91
C SER A 224 1.24 -18.85 8.21
N SER A 225 1.77 -19.76 7.39
CA SER A 225 1.02 -20.78 6.66
C SER A 225 1.54 -22.17 7.04
N PRO A 226 0.75 -23.01 7.73
CA PRO A 226 1.20 -24.34 8.13
C PRO A 226 1.29 -25.33 6.96
N VAL A 227 0.86 -24.94 5.75
CA VAL A 227 0.64 -25.85 4.62
C VAL A 227 1.95 -26.49 4.17
N GLU A 228 2.98 -25.68 3.91
CA GLU A 228 4.28 -26.12 3.41
C GLU A 228 5.00 -27.05 4.40
N GLY A 229 4.86 -26.76 5.69
CA GLY A 229 5.36 -27.55 6.81
C GLY A 229 4.66 -28.89 6.91
N MET A 230 3.33 -28.91 6.75
CA MET A 230 2.53 -30.15 6.73
C MET A 230 2.88 -31.01 5.52
N GLU A 231 2.97 -30.42 4.33
CA GLU A 231 3.40 -31.13 3.13
C GLU A 231 4.78 -31.74 3.30
N THR A 232 5.70 -30.99 3.91
CA THR A 232 7.07 -31.46 4.17
C THR A 232 7.09 -32.59 5.21
N ALA A 233 6.27 -32.49 6.26
CA ALA A 233 6.12 -33.53 7.26
C ALA A 233 5.61 -34.83 6.62
N LEU A 234 4.52 -34.76 5.86
CA LEU A 234 3.94 -35.92 5.16
C LEU A 234 4.92 -36.51 4.15
N ARG A 235 5.53 -35.69 3.29
CA ARG A 235 6.43 -36.15 2.22
C ARG A 235 7.69 -36.83 2.75
N LYS A 236 8.30 -36.31 3.82
CA LYS A 236 9.61 -36.80 4.30
C LYS A 236 9.49 -37.88 5.37
N TYR A 237 8.47 -37.82 6.22
CA TYR A 237 8.44 -38.59 7.45
C TYR A 237 7.30 -39.62 7.53
N ALA A 238 6.18 -39.37 6.84
CA ALA A 238 5.05 -40.28 6.83
C ALA A 238 5.36 -41.48 5.92
N LYS A 239 5.42 -42.68 6.52
CA LYS A 239 5.75 -43.93 5.82
C LYS A 239 4.75 -45.01 6.21
N PRO A 240 4.37 -45.92 5.29
CA PRO A 240 3.54 -47.07 5.63
C PRO A 240 4.16 -47.90 6.78
N GLY A 241 3.32 -48.39 7.68
CA GLY A 241 3.75 -49.21 8.83
C GLY A 241 4.36 -48.43 10.00
N ARG A 242 4.45 -47.10 9.92
CA ARG A 242 4.93 -46.23 11.01
C ARG A 242 3.77 -45.46 11.64
N SER A 243 3.63 -45.51 12.96
CA SER A 243 2.69 -44.65 13.70
C SER A 243 3.28 -43.25 13.85
N LEU A 244 2.66 -42.26 13.20
CA LEU A 244 3.13 -40.87 13.16
C LEU A 244 1.98 -39.93 13.57
N SER A 245 2.25 -39.04 14.53
CA SER A 245 1.39 -37.89 14.84
C SER A 245 2.07 -36.60 14.41
N VAL A 246 1.34 -35.76 13.70
CA VAL A 246 1.76 -34.40 13.32
C VAL A 246 0.92 -33.43 14.14
N TYR A 247 1.56 -32.55 14.89
CA TYR A 247 0.92 -31.49 15.65
C TYR A 247 1.25 -30.14 15.00
N VAL A 248 0.22 -29.43 14.59
CA VAL A 248 0.33 -28.09 14.01
C VAL A 248 0.02 -27.07 15.10
N PHE A 249 0.98 -26.22 15.42
CA PHE A 249 0.91 -25.16 16.40
C PHE A 249 0.84 -23.82 15.66
N GLY A 250 -0.23 -23.08 15.86
CA GLY A 250 -0.43 -21.79 15.21
C GLY A 250 -1.54 -21.00 15.85
N ASP A 251 -1.64 -19.75 15.46
CA ASP A 251 -2.61 -18.81 15.97
C ASP A 251 -3.42 -18.17 14.82
N ASP A 252 -2.84 -18.09 13.61
CA ASP A 252 -3.53 -17.62 12.41
C ASP A 252 -3.23 -18.46 11.14
N TYR A 253 -4.00 -18.22 10.07
CA TYR A 253 -3.84 -18.79 8.74
C TYR A 253 -4.03 -17.72 7.65
N THR A 254 -2.94 -17.41 6.95
CA THR A 254 -2.86 -16.33 5.93
C THR A 254 -3.26 -16.78 4.52
N GLY A 255 -3.51 -18.07 4.30
CA GLY A 255 -3.86 -18.57 2.97
C GLY A 255 -5.28 -18.16 2.54
N SER A 256 -5.48 -18.09 1.22
CA SER A 256 -6.69 -17.54 0.61
C SER A 256 -7.88 -18.51 0.53
N SER A 257 -7.69 -19.81 0.79
CA SER A 257 -8.78 -20.79 0.66
C SER A 257 -8.54 -22.03 1.51
N TYR A 258 -9.60 -22.56 2.11
CA TYR A 258 -9.54 -23.74 2.97
C TYR A 258 -9.59 -25.05 2.19
N ASP A 259 -10.57 -25.21 1.29
CA ASP A 259 -10.84 -26.48 0.63
C ASP A 259 -9.65 -27.04 -0.17
N PRO A 260 -8.94 -26.25 -1.00
CA PRO A 260 -7.79 -26.77 -1.74
C PRO A 260 -6.68 -27.29 -0.83
N VAL A 261 -6.47 -26.64 0.31
CA VAL A 261 -5.46 -27.04 1.31
C VAL A 261 -5.91 -28.32 2.02
N ILE A 262 -7.15 -28.35 2.52
CA ILE A 262 -7.71 -29.50 3.22
C ILE A 262 -7.66 -30.73 2.32
N GLU A 263 -8.11 -30.62 1.08
CA GLU A 263 -8.08 -31.71 0.12
C GLU A 263 -6.67 -32.17 -0.21
N ARG A 264 -5.74 -31.23 -0.44
CA ARG A 264 -4.34 -31.53 -0.77
C ARG A 264 -3.67 -32.33 0.34
N ILE A 265 -3.72 -31.84 1.57
CA ILE A 265 -3.13 -32.52 2.73
C ILE A 265 -3.82 -33.88 2.95
N THR A 266 -5.15 -33.92 2.89
CA THR A 266 -5.92 -35.16 3.07
C THR A 266 -5.61 -36.20 2.00
N ARG A 267 -5.32 -35.77 0.77
CA ARG A 267 -4.92 -36.64 -0.35
C ARG A 267 -3.50 -37.17 -0.16
N MET A 268 -2.56 -36.30 0.24
CA MET A 268 -1.18 -36.69 0.54
C MET A 268 -1.09 -37.67 1.71
N ASN A 269 -2.00 -37.56 2.67
CA ASN A 269 -2.05 -38.44 3.83
C ASN A 269 -2.78 -39.78 3.58
N LYS A 270 -3.12 -40.12 2.33
CA LYS A 270 -3.69 -41.43 1.98
C LYS A 270 -2.59 -42.48 1.87
N GLY A 271 -2.65 -43.51 2.71
CA GLY A 271 -1.74 -44.66 2.67
C GLY A 271 -2.10 -45.67 1.58
N GLY A 272 -2.01 -45.26 0.31
CA GLY A 272 -2.27 -46.16 -0.83
C GLY A 272 -3.66 -46.82 -0.77
N LYS A 273 -3.71 -48.15 -0.86
CA LYS A 273 -4.96 -48.95 -0.88
C LYS A 273 -5.54 -49.27 0.52
N ALA A 274 -4.88 -48.90 1.61
CA ALA A 274 -5.35 -49.20 2.95
C ALA A 274 -6.32 -48.11 3.46
N PRO A 275 -7.32 -48.45 4.28
CA PRO A 275 -8.24 -47.48 4.90
C PRO A 275 -7.56 -46.59 5.96
N ARG A 276 -6.24 -46.72 6.18
CA ARG A 276 -5.51 -46.06 7.27
C ARG A 276 -4.65 -44.90 6.72
N ARG A 277 -4.76 -43.75 7.38
CA ARG A 277 -3.93 -42.56 7.11
C ARG A 277 -2.46 -42.83 7.43
N LEU A 278 -1.53 -42.17 6.73
CA LEU A 278 -0.10 -42.28 7.00
C LEU A 278 0.32 -41.60 8.30
N ALA A 279 -0.40 -40.54 8.70
CA ALA A 279 -0.21 -39.82 9.94
C ALA A 279 -1.56 -39.37 10.51
N LYS A 280 -1.64 -39.25 11.84
CA LYS A 280 -2.73 -38.51 12.51
C LYS A 280 -2.31 -37.03 12.57
N ILE A 281 -3.19 -36.13 12.12
CA ILE A 281 -2.91 -34.69 12.12
C ILE A 281 -3.74 -34.04 13.21
N HIS A 282 -3.07 -33.39 14.15
CA HIS A 282 -3.64 -32.67 15.28
C HIS A 282 -3.34 -31.17 15.14
N GLY A 283 -4.23 -30.34 15.68
CA GLY A 283 -4.06 -28.89 15.71
C GLY A 283 -4.11 -28.37 17.13
N ILE A 284 -3.20 -27.47 17.47
CA ILE A 284 -3.19 -26.72 18.72
C ILE A 284 -3.22 -25.24 18.35
N GLY A 285 -4.39 -24.65 18.51
CA GLY A 285 -4.65 -23.23 18.24
C GLY A 285 -4.40 -22.38 19.48
N PHE A 286 -3.61 -21.31 19.35
CA PHE A 286 -3.40 -20.35 20.44
C PHE A 286 -4.28 -19.12 20.22
N ILE A 287 -5.24 -18.87 21.11
CA ILE A 287 -6.12 -17.71 20.97
C ILE A 287 -5.37 -16.44 21.41
N SER A 288 -5.23 -15.45 20.53
CA SER A 288 -4.58 -14.17 20.81
C SER A 288 -5.49 -12.97 20.44
N GLN A 289 -5.06 -11.74 20.72
CA GLN A 289 -5.83 -10.52 20.38
C GLN A 289 -5.71 -10.17 18.91
N HIS A 290 -4.68 -10.70 18.25
CA HIS A 290 -4.33 -10.41 16.87
C HIS A 290 -4.71 -11.55 15.91
N THR A 291 -5.30 -12.62 16.43
CA THR A 291 -5.61 -13.84 15.67
C THR A 291 -7.00 -13.78 15.09
N THR A 292 -7.15 -14.12 13.81
CA THR A 292 -8.47 -14.42 13.25
C THR A 292 -8.88 -15.87 13.51
N ASN A 293 -10.18 -16.18 13.33
CA ASN A 293 -10.71 -17.54 13.54
C ASN A 293 -10.28 -18.53 12.44
N ARG A 294 -9.50 -18.09 11.46
CA ARG A 294 -9.15 -18.84 10.25
C ARG A 294 -8.36 -20.10 10.53
N PHE A 295 -7.36 -20.03 11.42
CA PHE A 295 -6.58 -21.20 11.82
C PHE A 295 -7.46 -22.27 12.46
N THR A 296 -8.32 -21.84 13.38
CA THR A 296 -9.27 -22.72 14.08
C THR A 296 -10.21 -23.42 13.10
N ILE A 297 -10.76 -22.69 12.15
CA ILE A 297 -11.62 -23.24 11.09
C ILE A 297 -10.86 -24.29 10.27
N LEU A 298 -9.70 -23.91 9.72
CA LEU A 298 -8.88 -24.79 8.90
C LEU A 298 -8.55 -26.09 9.65
N MET A 299 -8.02 -25.95 10.86
CA MET A 299 -7.53 -27.09 11.62
C MET A 299 -8.67 -27.98 12.10
N ARG A 300 -9.84 -27.43 12.50
CA ARG A 300 -10.99 -28.25 12.91
C ARG A 300 -11.42 -29.21 11.81
N GLU A 301 -11.53 -28.74 10.57
CA GLU A 301 -11.93 -29.59 9.45
C GLU A 301 -10.78 -30.50 8.98
N LEU A 302 -9.55 -29.99 8.99
CA LEU A 302 -8.39 -30.77 8.57
C LEU A 302 -8.10 -31.95 9.51
N THR A 303 -8.12 -31.74 10.83
CA THR A 303 -7.85 -32.80 11.80
C THR A 303 -8.91 -33.89 11.72
N LYS A 304 -10.19 -33.50 11.55
CA LYS A 304 -11.31 -34.44 11.38
C LYS A 304 -11.10 -35.36 10.17
N ARG A 305 -10.72 -34.80 9.01
CA ARG A 305 -10.46 -35.61 7.79
C ARG A 305 -9.21 -36.49 7.87
N ASN A 306 -8.31 -36.19 8.81
CA ASN A 306 -7.00 -36.83 8.96
C ASN A 306 -6.85 -37.63 10.27
N GLY A 307 -7.96 -37.95 10.94
CA GLY A 307 -7.97 -38.86 12.10
C GLY A 307 -7.23 -38.31 13.32
N GLY A 308 -7.23 -37.00 13.50
CA GLY A 308 -6.73 -36.35 14.71
C GLY A 308 -7.74 -35.35 15.29
N THR A 309 -7.25 -34.48 16.17
CA THR A 309 -8.08 -33.64 17.04
C THR A 309 -7.55 -32.22 17.01
N PHE A 310 -8.44 -31.24 17.04
CA PHE A 310 -8.12 -29.83 17.21
C PHE A 310 -8.40 -29.40 18.65
N LEU A 311 -7.45 -28.68 19.26
CA LEU A 311 -7.56 -28.10 20.58
C LEU A 311 -7.29 -26.59 20.51
N ALA A 312 -8.26 -25.78 20.93
CA ALA A 312 -8.07 -24.35 21.10
C ALA A 312 -7.64 -24.08 22.55
N LEU A 313 -6.50 -23.43 22.71
CA LEU A 313 -5.94 -23.09 24.01
C LEU A 313 -6.29 -21.62 24.33
N PRO A 314 -7.10 -21.37 25.39
CA PRO A 314 -7.48 -20.02 25.81
C PRO A 314 -6.26 -19.31 26.39
N ARG A 315 -6.25 -17.97 26.43
CA ARG A 315 -5.10 -17.19 26.92
C ARG A 315 -4.60 -17.60 28.31
#